data_AF-A0A945ISC6-F1
#
_entry.id   AF-A0A945ISC6-F1
#
_cell.length_a   1.000
_cell.length_b   1.000
_cell.length_c   1.000
_cell.angle_alpha   90.00
_cell.angle_beta   90.00
_cell.angle_gamma   90.00
#
_symmetry.space_group_name_H-M   'P 1'
#
loop_
_entity.id
_entity.type
_entity.pdbx_description
1 polymer ?
#
loop_
_entity_poly.entity_id
_entity_poly.type
_entity_poly.pdbx_seq_one_letter_code
_entity_poly.pdbx_strand_id
1 'polypeptide(L)'
;MIAKDSRFANGAATSIGGLPHRDAAAAAAFAIGEFEIATIPSLPNVAGMTAAALATNELDDSSFDGLHAFLTLGRLVNLDGEPITWHLPGPLSVGVSLCDAGLEPAEAFALAGKVVGSKLVEIAAEVSRVLPNSPQLVMIDEPALADLMRPDFPIPPDHAVDVMSSAMAALPHDVVAGIHCNLQCDIATMLASGPAVISVPVADDLVDWAGYIDRFLDDGGVIAWGVVPTGGPIAAGADRYWRALSDVWCELVRRGCDPVALRRQSMVTPGGGLEAHAVSVARRLARLTAEVAKRVRDQSNATRFALGA
;
A
#
# COMPACT_ATOMS: atom_id res chain seq x y z
N MET A 1 3.35 -9.27 14.18
CA MET A 1 2.23 -10.21 13.97
C MET A 1 0.95 -9.42 13.85
N ILE A 2 0.36 -9.41 12.66
CA ILE A 2 -0.98 -8.88 12.45
C ILE A 2 -1.96 -9.85 13.13
N ALA A 3 -2.75 -9.36 14.10
CA ALA A 3 -3.64 -10.20 14.90
C ALA A 3 -4.67 -10.95 14.02
N LYS A 4 -5.14 -12.13 14.47
CA LYS A 4 -6.14 -12.96 13.77
C LYS A 4 -7.47 -12.25 13.42
N ASP A 5 -7.71 -11.07 14.01
CA ASP A 5 -8.84 -10.16 13.76
C ASP A 5 -8.39 -8.80 13.19
N SER A 6 -7.33 -8.78 12.40
CA SER A 6 -6.83 -7.57 11.75
C SER A 6 -7.91 -6.84 10.99
N ARG A 7 -7.99 -5.53 11.24
CA ARG A 7 -8.86 -4.61 10.50
C ARG A 7 -8.36 -4.36 9.08
N PHE A 8 -7.11 -4.75 8.78
CA PHE A 8 -6.48 -4.69 7.47
C PHE A 8 -6.51 -6.06 6.79
N ALA A 9 -7.63 -6.77 6.80
CA ALA A 9 -7.72 -8.12 6.24
C ALA A 9 -9.17 -8.46 5.88
N ASN A 10 -9.42 -9.74 5.55
CA ASN A 10 -10.73 -10.29 5.24
C ASN A 10 -11.48 -9.55 4.12
N GLY A 11 -10.78 -9.03 3.12
CA GLY A 11 -11.37 -8.28 2.01
C GLY A 11 -11.70 -6.84 2.35
N ALA A 12 -10.99 -6.22 3.29
CA ALA A 12 -11.10 -4.78 3.52
C ALA A 12 -10.68 -4.00 2.26
N ALA A 13 -11.48 -2.99 1.88
CA ALA A 13 -11.21 -2.14 0.73
C ALA A 13 -10.49 -0.85 1.13
N THR A 14 -9.39 -0.53 0.48
CA THR A 14 -8.64 0.72 0.70
C THR A 14 -8.22 1.36 -0.62
N SER A 15 -7.84 2.63 -0.58
CA SER A 15 -7.20 3.31 -1.70
C SER A 15 -5.69 3.05 -1.72
N ILE A 16 -5.04 3.45 -2.81
CA ILE A 16 -3.59 3.48 -2.97
C ILE A 16 -3.23 4.80 -3.65
N GLY A 17 -2.13 5.41 -3.23
CA GLY A 17 -1.51 6.52 -3.95
C GLY A 17 -2.34 7.81 -3.96
N GLY A 18 -2.20 8.59 -5.03
CA GLY A 18 -2.77 9.92 -5.14
C GLY A 18 -4.24 9.94 -5.53
N LEU A 19 -4.89 11.08 -5.28
CA LEU A 19 -6.26 11.35 -5.70
C LEU A 19 -6.30 12.48 -6.73
N PRO A 20 -7.30 12.53 -7.63
CA PRO A 20 -7.36 13.55 -8.70
C PRO A 20 -7.75 14.95 -8.22
N HIS A 21 -7.90 15.14 -6.91
CA HIS A 21 -8.38 16.38 -6.31
C HIS A 21 -7.23 17.39 -6.21
N ARG A 22 -7.50 18.63 -6.63
CA ARG A 22 -6.58 19.76 -6.44
C ARG A 22 -6.80 20.50 -5.12
N ASP A 23 -7.97 20.28 -4.51
CA ASP A 23 -8.35 20.84 -3.22
C ASP A 23 -8.22 19.74 -2.15
N ALA A 24 -7.48 20.03 -1.09
CA ALA A 24 -7.17 19.06 -0.05
C ALA A 24 -8.41 18.62 0.75
N ALA A 25 -9.36 19.52 0.99
CA ALA A 25 -10.58 19.19 1.70
C ALA A 25 -11.48 18.25 0.88
N ALA A 26 -11.58 18.48 -0.43
CA ALA A 26 -12.27 17.57 -1.34
C ALA A 26 -11.57 16.21 -1.44
N ALA A 27 -10.23 16.19 -1.45
CA ALA A 27 -9.45 14.94 -1.42
C ALA A 27 -9.74 14.13 -0.15
N ALA A 28 -9.71 14.78 1.01
CA ALA A 28 -10.02 14.17 2.30
C ALA A 28 -11.46 13.63 2.36
N ALA A 29 -12.44 14.41 1.88
CA ALA A 29 -13.83 13.98 1.85
C ALA A 29 -14.05 12.77 0.94
N PHE A 30 -13.37 12.72 -0.20
CA PHE A 30 -13.40 11.57 -1.09
C PHE A 30 -12.77 10.33 -0.44
N ALA A 31 -11.60 10.48 0.17
CA ALA A 31 -10.89 9.39 0.83
C ALA A 31 -11.71 8.73 1.95
N ILE A 32 -12.38 9.54 2.78
CA ILE A 32 -13.23 9.06 3.87
C ILE A 32 -14.56 8.48 3.35
N GLY A 33 -15.10 9.04 2.25
CA GLY A 33 -16.45 8.71 1.79
C GLY A 33 -16.55 7.53 0.82
N GLU A 34 -15.47 7.19 0.10
CA GLU A 34 -15.54 6.24 -1.03
C GLU A 34 -14.86 4.88 -0.75
N PHE A 35 -14.06 4.78 0.31
CA PHE A 35 -13.38 3.54 0.71
C PHE A 35 -13.77 3.11 2.13
N GLU A 36 -13.66 1.80 2.40
CA GLU A 36 -13.99 1.22 3.71
C GLU A 36 -12.92 1.56 4.75
N ILE A 37 -11.65 1.45 4.36
CA ILE A 37 -10.53 1.99 5.12
C ILE A 37 -10.14 3.32 4.46
N ALA A 38 -10.23 4.39 5.22
CA ALA A 38 -9.89 5.71 4.74
C ALA A 38 -8.37 5.83 4.55
N THR A 39 -7.95 6.28 3.37
CA THR A 39 -6.53 6.49 3.05
C THR A 39 -6.21 7.97 3.07
N ILE A 40 -5.21 8.40 3.84
CA ILE A 40 -4.73 9.78 3.83
C ILE A 40 -4.25 10.11 2.40
N PRO A 41 -4.86 11.10 1.73
CA PRO A 41 -4.58 11.34 0.33
C PRO A 41 -3.28 12.10 0.15
N SER A 42 -2.44 11.63 -0.79
CA SER A 42 -1.41 12.46 -1.39
C SER A 42 -2.01 13.27 -2.54
N LEU A 43 -1.68 14.56 -2.61
CA LEU A 43 -2.14 15.43 -3.70
C LEU A 43 -1.34 15.12 -4.99
N PRO A 44 -1.89 15.38 -6.20
CA PRO A 44 -1.23 15.07 -7.47
C PRO A 44 0.19 15.63 -7.65
N ASN A 45 0.55 16.69 -6.91
CA ASN A 45 1.86 17.33 -6.97
C ASN A 45 2.92 16.68 -6.06
N VAL A 46 2.55 15.63 -5.31
CA VAL A 46 3.41 14.94 -4.34
C VAL A 46 4.13 13.73 -4.99
N ALA A 47 3.67 13.27 -6.16
CA ALA A 47 4.25 12.14 -6.88
C ALA A 47 5.68 12.40 -7.44
N GLY A 48 6.17 13.63 -7.35
CA GLY A 48 7.53 14.03 -7.70
C GLY A 48 8.38 14.44 -6.50
N MET A 49 8.00 14.06 -5.27
CA MET A 49 8.80 14.37 -4.09
C MET A 49 10.19 13.74 -4.20
N THR A 50 11.18 14.57 -4.54
CA THR A 50 12.59 14.23 -4.43
C THR A 50 12.97 14.12 -2.95
N ALA A 51 14.09 13.48 -2.64
CA ALA A 51 14.63 13.49 -1.28
C ALA A 51 14.75 14.92 -0.70
N ALA A 52 14.98 15.93 -1.56
CA ALA A 52 15.02 17.33 -1.15
C ALA A 52 13.66 17.87 -0.66
N ALA A 53 12.55 17.40 -1.25
CA ALA A 53 11.19 17.72 -0.77
C ALA A 53 10.83 16.93 0.51
N LEU A 54 11.39 15.73 0.70
CA LEU A 54 11.19 14.97 1.94
C LEU A 54 12.11 15.45 3.09
N ALA A 55 13.24 16.07 2.76
CA ALA A 55 14.23 16.60 3.71
C ALA A 55 13.85 17.98 4.29
N THR A 56 12.75 18.59 3.85
CA THR A 56 12.18 19.73 4.57
C THR A 56 11.68 19.22 5.93
N ASN A 57 12.32 19.69 7.00
CA ASN A 57 12.11 19.23 8.38
C ASN A 57 10.71 19.53 8.96
N GLU A 58 9.78 20.04 8.16
CA GLU A 58 8.47 20.47 8.63
C GLU A 58 7.37 19.80 7.80
N LEU A 59 6.35 19.28 8.50
CA LEU A 59 5.12 18.78 7.89
C LEU A 59 4.21 19.92 7.43
N ASP A 60 4.61 21.18 7.57
CA ASP A 60 3.77 22.37 7.32
C ASP A 60 3.87 22.92 5.89
N ASP A 61 4.66 22.29 5.02
CA ASP A 61 4.66 22.60 3.60
C ASP A 61 3.39 22.05 2.92
N SER A 62 3.01 22.72 1.83
CA SER A 62 1.93 22.38 0.90
C SER A 62 1.92 20.93 0.43
N SER A 63 3.09 20.25 0.46
CA SER A 63 3.23 18.83 0.17
C SER A 63 2.38 17.92 1.09
N PHE A 64 2.00 18.39 2.29
CA PHE A 64 1.20 17.65 3.26
C PHE A 64 -0.22 18.22 3.48
N ASP A 65 -0.70 19.11 2.61
CA ASP A 65 -2.05 19.68 2.72
C ASP A 65 -3.14 18.59 2.78
N GLY A 66 -2.96 17.50 2.03
CA GLY A 66 -3.86 16.34 2.05
C GLY A 66 -3.91 15.64 3.42
N LEU A 67 -2.76 15.49 4.08
CA LEU A 67 -2.66 14.96 5.45
C LEU A 67 -3.40 15.86 6.45
N HIS A 68 -3.12 17.16 6.42
CA HIS A 68 -3.75 18.12 7.35
C HIS A 68 -5.26 18.20 7.15
N ALA A 69 -5.72 18.26 5.90
CA ALA A 69 -7.15 18.29 5.57
C ALA A 69 -7.84 16.99 6.01
N PHE A 70 -7.20 15.83 5.81
CA PHE A 70 -7.72 14.54 6.25
C PHE A 70 -7.85 14.47 7.77
N LEU A 71 -6.80 14.82 8.52
CA LEU A 71 -6.81 14.78 9.97
C LEU A 71 -7.83 15.77 10.56
N THR A 72 -7.92 16.97 9.99
CA THR A 72 -8.93 17.98 10.36
C THR A 72 -10.34 17.45 10.15
N LEU A 73 -10.62 16.91 8.95
CA LEU A 73 -11.94 16.36 8.63
C LEU A 73 -12.25 15.13 9.48
N GLY A 74 -11.28 14.24 9.69
CA GLY A 74 -11.39 13.04 10.52
C GLY A 74 -11.86 13.35 11.94
N ARG A 75 -11.35 14.42 12.56
CA ARG A 75 -11.86 14.89 13.87
C ARG A 75 -13.30 15.39 13.79
N LEU A 76 -13.65 16.13 12.74
CA LEU A 76 -14.99 16.69 12.58
C LEU A 76 -16.07 15.62 12.36
N VAL A 77 -15.70 14.50 11.71
CA VAL A 77 -16.62 13.40 11.40
C VAL A 77 -16.52 12.22 12.38
N ASN A 78 -15.75 12.35 13.46
CA ASN A 78 -15.50 11.30 14.46
C ASN A 78 -14.93 10.00 13.86
N LEU A 79 -13.91 10.11 13.01
CA LEU A 79 -13.21 8.97 12.42
C LEU A 79 -12.35 8.20 13.44
N ASP A 80 -12.04 8.80 14.60
CA ASP A 80 -11.14 8.20 15.59
C ASP A 80 -11.66 6.84 16.08
N GLY A 81 -10.78 5.84 16.05
CA GLY A 81 -11.11 4.46 16.34
C GLY A 81 -11.33 3.60 15.10
N GLU A 82 -11.49 4.18 13.91
CA GLU A 82 -11.54 3.43 12.64
C GLU A 82 -10.12 3.15 12.10
N PRO A 83 -9.89 2.06 11.35
CA PRO A 83 -8.61 1.82 10.71
C PRO A 83 -8.33 2.88 9.63
N ILE A 84 -7.08 3.31 9.54
CA ILE A 84 -6.62 4.29 8.55
C ILE A 84 -5.36 3.79 7.85
N THR A 85 -5.25 4.17 6.58
CA THR A 85 -4.06 3.90 5.77
C THR A 85 -3.41 5.20 5.34
N TRP A 86 -2.11 5.19 5.10
CA TRP A 86 -1.40 6.30 4.49
C TRP A 86 -0.18 5.80 3.72
N HIS A 87 0.30 6.61 2.79
CA HIS A 87 1.35 6.24 1.86
C HIS A 87 2.51 7.22 1.92
N LEU A 88 3.72 6.72 1.67
CA LEU A 88 4.91 7.53 1.53
C LEU A 88 5.84 6.91 0.48
N PRO A 89 6.53 7.71 -0.37
CA PRO A 89 7.56 7.19 -1.26
C PRO A 89 8.64 6.42 -0.49
N GLY A 90 9.05 5.29 -1.05
CA GLY A 90 10.04 4.43 -0.45
C GLY A 90 11.49 4.88 -0.67
N PRO A 91 12.40 4.41 0.21
CA PRO A 91 13.79 4.85 0.21
C PRO A 91 14.58 4.41 -1.03
N LEU A 92 14.17 3.35 -1.76
CA LEU A 92 14.89 2.96 -2.98
C LEU A 92 14.57 3.91 -4.13
N SER A 93 13.30 4.27 -4.33
CA SER A 93 12.87 5.21 -5.37
C SER A 93 13.41 6.61 -5.12
N VAL A 94 13.45 7.01 -3.84
CA VAL A 94 14.11 8.26 -3.41
C VAL A 94 15.62 8.18 -3.66
N GLY A 95 16.26 7.04 -3.35
CA GLY A 95 17.68 6.80 -3.61
C GLY A 95 18.05 6.85 -5.10
N VAL A 96 17.26 6.20 -5.97
CA VAL A 96 17.40 6.28 -7.43
C VAL A 96 17.28 7.73 -7.91
N SER A 97 16.28 8.47 -7.43
CA SER A 97 16.10 9.88 -7.80
C SER A 97 17.28 10.77 -7.37
N LEU A 98 17.92 10.45 -6.25
CA LEU A 98 19.14 11.12 -5.79
C LEU A 98 20.36 10.78 -6.66
N CYS A 99 20.50 9.52 -7.08
CA CYS A 99 21.52 9.11 -8.05
C CYS A 99 21.33 9.84 -9.38
N ASP A 100 20.10 9.95 -9.88
CA ASP A 100 19.77 10.69 -11.10
C ASP A 100 20.10 12.19 -10.97
N ALA A 101 20.03 12.74 -9.76
CA ALA A 101 20.47 14.09 -9.43
C ALA A 101 21.99 14.23 -9.25
N GLY A 102 22.75 13.14 -9.38
CA GLY A 102 24.21 13.11 -9.38
C GLY A 102 24.87 12.77 -8.04
N LEU A 103 24.13 12.30 -7.03
CA LEU A 103 24.72 11.80 -5.79
C LEU A 103 25.32 10.40 -6.00
N GLU A 104 26.42 10.11 -5.32
CA GLU A 104 27.01 8.77 -5.33
C GLU A 104 26.07 7.75 -4.69
N PRO A 105 25.89 6.52 -5.25
CA PRO A 105 24.88 5.58 -4.79
C PRO A 105 24.90 5.27 -3.29
N ALA A 106 26.08 5.03 -2.70
CA ALA A 106 26.15 4.75 -1.27
C ALA A 106 25.64 5.92 -0.40
N GLU A 107 25.92 7.16 -0.79
CA GLU A 107 25.45 8.36 -0.10
C GLU A 107 23.95 8.59 -0.36
N ALA A 108 23.51 8.41 -1.61
CA ALA A 108 22.12 8.58 -2.02
C ALA A 108 21.17 7.66 -1.24
N PHE A 109 21.47 6.36 -1.18
CA PHE A 109 20.59 5.39 -0.50
C PHE A 109 20.68 5.50 1.04
N ALA A 110 21.84 5.85 1.59
CA ALA A 110 21.96 6.14 3.03
C ALA A 110 21.14 7.37 3.43
N LEU A 111 21.19 8.44 2.63
CA LEU A 111 20.39 9.64 2.84
C LEU A 111 18.90 9.35 2.68
N ALA A 112 18.51 8.63 1.62
CA ALA A 112 17.13 8.26 1.36
C ALA A 112 16.53 7.43 2.50
N GLY A 113 17.22 6.38 2.95
CA GLY A 113 16.79 5.57 4.09
C GLY A 113 16.58 6.39 5.36
N LYS A 114 17.51 7.31 5.66
CA LYS A 114 17.41 8.21 6.83
C LYS A 114 16.22 9.17 6.73
N VAL A 115 16.07 9.83 5.59
CA VAL A 115 15.01 10.84 5.38
C VAL A 115 13.63 10.20 5.39
N VAL A 116 13.46 9.09 4.67
CA VAL A 116 12.20 8.34 4.63
C VAL A 116 11.87 7.78 6.02
N GLY A 117 12.84 7.17 6.71
CA GLY A 117 12.65 6.69 8.08
C GLY A 117 12.21 7.79 9.06
N SER A 118 12.81 8.98 9.00
CA SER A 118 12.38 10.13 9.82
C SER A 118 10.95 10.53 9.51
N LYS A 119 10.60 10.63 8.22
CA LYS A 119 9.28 11.09 7.81
C LYS A 119 8.18 10.08 8.16
N LEU A 120 8.46 8.79 8.07
CA LEU A 120 7.59 7.71 8.55
C LEU A 120 7.20 7.92 10.03
N VAL A 121 8.19 8.21 10.88
CA VAL A 121 7.97 8.46 12.32
C VAL A 121 7.16 9.74 12.56
N GLU A 122 7.49 10.82 11.85
CA GLU A 122 6.80 12.11 11.99
C GLU A 122 5.31 12.02 11.62
N ILE A 123 4.99 11.39 10.47
CA ILE A 123 3.61 11.21 10.03
C ILE A 123 2.85 10.29 10.99
N ALA A 124 3.45 9.16 11.39
CA ALA A 124 2.85 8.25 12.36
C ALA A 124 2.49 8.96 13.67
N ALA A 125 3.41 9.78 14.18
CA ALA A 125 3.21 10.55 15.41
C ALA A 125 2.10 11.60 15.26
N GLU A 126 2.04 12.30 14.13
CA GLU A 126 1.00 13.30 13.85
C GLU A 126 -0.39 12.64 13.73
N VAL A 127 -0.47 11.50 13.06
CA VAL A 127 -1.69 10.70 12.97
C VAL A 127 -2.12 10.22 14.36
N SER A 128 -1.22 9.64 15.15
CA SER A 128 -1.51 9.20 16.53
C SER A 128 -1.91 10.35 17.46
N ARG A 129 -1.40 11.57 17.22
CA ARG A 129 -1.76 12.75 18.00
C ARG A 129 -3.21 13.18 17.74
N VAL A 130 -3.68 13.05 16.50
CA VAL A 130 -5.00 13.53 16.07
C VAL A 130 -6.08 12.43 16.17
N LEU A 131 -5.72 11.19 15.86
CA LEU A 131 -6.58 10.00 15.82
C LEU A 131 -5.99 8.87 16.69
N PRO A 132 -5.86 9.06 18.02
CA PRO A 132 -5.08 8.19 18.91
C PRO A 132 -5.61 6.76 19.06
N ASN A 133 -6.88 6.51 18.73
CA ASN A 133 -7.48 5.18 18.83
C ASN A 133 -7.52 4.44 17.49
N SER A 134 -7.05 5.08 16.41
CA SER A 134 -7.14 4.56 15.05
C SER A 134 -5.94 3.68 14.72
N PRO A 135 -6.13 2.39 14.41
CA PRO A 135 -5.04 1.55 13.94
C PRO A 135 -4.49 2.08 12.62
N GLN A 136 -3.15 2.12 12.50
CA GLN A 136 -2.48 2.66 11.33
C GLN A 136 -1.83 1.56 10.48
N LEU A 137 -2.01 1.68 9.17
CA LEU A 137 -1.22 0.95 8.18
C LEU A 137 -0.52 1.97 7.26
N VAL A 138 0.80 1.97 7.26
CA VAL A 138 1.58 2.68 6.23
C VAL A 138 1.95 1.75 5.10
N MET A 139 1.76 2.22 3.87
CA MET A 139 2.25 1.59 2.66
C MET A 139 3.42 2.40 2.12
N ILE A 140 4.59 1.78 2.03
CA ILE A 140 5.77 2.37 1.42
C ILE A 140 5.71 2.11 -0.09
N ASP A 141 5.50 3.17 -0.87
CA ASP A 141 5.34 3.11 -2.31
C ASP A 141 6.73 3.01 -2.97
N GLU A 142 7.06 1.81 -3.48
CA GLU A 142 8.42 1.47 -3.91
C GLU A 142 8.45 0.89 -5.34
N PRO A 143 8.16 1.69 -6.38
CA PRO A 143 8.23 1.23 -7.77
C PRO A 143 9.64 0.81 -8.20
N ALA A 144 10.70 1.33 -7.57
CA ALA A 144 12.09 0.94 -7.86
C ALA A 144 12.39 -0.55 -7.61
N LEU A 145 11.56 -1.25 -6.81
CA LEU A 145 11.65 -2.72 -6.66
C LEU A 145 11.48 -3.46 -7.99
N ALA A 146 10.76 -2.90 -8.95
CA ALA A 146 10.58 -3.50 -10.28
C ALA A 146 11.90 -3.62 -11.05
N ASP A 147 12.81 -2.68 -10.83
CA ASP A 147 14.10 -2.60 -11.52
C ASP A 147 15.27 -3.15 -10.68
N LEU A 148 15.04 -3.50 -9.42
CA LEU A 148 16.09 -3.89 -8.47
C LEU A 148 16.96 -5.07 -8.95
N MET A 149 16.36 -6.03 -9.67
CA MET A 149 17.09 -7.20 -10.17
C MET A 149 17.84 -6.94 -11.48
N ARG A 150 17.77 -5.72 -12.02
CA ARG A 150 18.47 -5.37 -13.24
C ARG A 150 19.95 -5.08 -12.94
N PRO A 151 20.88 -5.43 -13.85
CA PRO A 151 22.31 -5.20 -13.63
C PRO A 151 22.72 -3.74 -13.45
N ASP A 152 21.90 -2.80 -13.93
CA ASP A 152 22.11 -1.36 -13.89
C ASP A 152 21.50 -0.68 -12.65
N PHE A 153 20.85 -1.43 -11.76
CA PHE A 153 20.34 -0.85 -10.52
C PHE A 153 21.51 -0.35 -9.64
N PRO A 154 21.42 0.85 -9.01
CA PRO A 154 22.60 1.47 -8.40
C PRO A 154 23.20 0.77 -7.18
N ILE A 155 22.47 -0.15 -6.55
CA ILE A 155 22.89 -0.92 -5.37
C ILE A 155 22.49 -2.40 -5.50
N PRO A 156 23.17 -3.33 -4.82
CA PRO A 156 22.80 -4.74 -4.88
C PRO A 156 21.51 -5.04 -4.05
N PRO A 157 20.81 -6.16 -4.35
CA PRO A 157 19.54 -6.51 -3.69
C PRO A 157 19.60 -6.64 -2.15
N ASP A 158 20.70 -7.16 -1.60
CA ASP A 158 20.91 -7.27 -0.15
C ASP A 158 20.96 -5.89 0.52
N HIS A 159 21.67 -4.94 -0.09
CA HIS A 159 21.69 -3.56 0.40
C HIS A 159 20.31 -2.90 0.29
N ALA A 160 19.55 -3.17 -0.78
CA ALA A 160 18.20 -2.64 -0.92
C ALA A 160 17.24 -3.17 0.16
N VAL A 161 17.33 -4.47 0.48
CA VAL A 161 16.60 -5.09 1.59
C VAL A 161 16.95 -4.42 2.92
N ASP A 162 18.23 -4.15 3.18
CA ASP A 162 18.68 -3.51 4.41
C ASP A 162 18.15 -2.07 4.54
N VAL A 163 18.16 -1.30 3.45
CA VAL A 163 17.62 0.07 3.41
C VAL A 163 16.10 0.07 3.69
N MET A 164 15.35 -0.81 3.04
CA MET A 164 13.90 -0.95 3.25
C MET A 164 13.57 -1.38 4.68
N SER A 165 14.26 -2.43 5.18
CA SER A 165 14.06 -2.97 6.52
C SER A 165 14.36 -1.94 7.59
N SER A 166 15.44 -1.17 7.43
CA SER A 166 15.84 -0.12 8.37
C SER A 166 14.83 1.03 8.43
N ALA A 167 14.29 1.45 7.27
CA ALA A 167 13.27 2.49 7.22
C ALA A 167 11.96 2.05 7.91
N MET A 168 11.50 0.82 7.67
CA MET A 168 10.33 0.27 8.36
C MET A 168 10.57 0.07 9.87
N ALA A 169 11.79 -0.35 10.26
CA ALA A 169 12.15 -0.56 11.66
C ALA A 169 12.16 0.72 12.50
N ALA A 170 12.20 1.90 11.87
CA ALA A 170 12.08 3.18 12.56
C ALA A 170 10.66 3.45 13.09
N LEU A 171 9.64 2.82 12.49
CA LEU A 171 8.24 3.02 12.88
C LEU A 171 7.95 2.52 14.30
N PRO A 172 7.02 3.17 15.02
CA PRO A 172 6.47 2.62 16.26
C PRO A 172 5.86 1.22 16.04
N HIS A 173 6.01 0.34 17.03
CA HIS A 173 5.56 -1.06 16.93
C HIS A 173 4.05 -1.26 16.74
N ASP A 174 3.24 -0.25 17.06
CA ASP A 174 1.78 -0.23 16.89
C ASP A 174 1.33 0.25 15.50
N VAL A 175 2.27 0.71 14.65
CA VAL A 175 2.02 1.04 13.25
C VAL A 175 2.35 -0.18 12.39
N VAL A 176 1.38 -0.63 11.58
CA VAL A 176 1.61 -1.71 10.62
C VAL A 176 2.34 -1.14 9.41
N ALA A 177 3.47 -1.73 9.04
CA ALA A 177 4.22 -1.35 7.85
C ALA A 177 3.96 -2.34 6.71
N GLY A 178 3.74 -1.81 5.52
CA GLY A 178 3.64 -2.57 4.28
C GLY A 178 4.42 -1.94 3.15
N ILE A 179 4.62 -2.71 2.08
CA ILE A 179 5.27 -2.26 0.85
C ILE A 179 4.25 -2.34 -0.29
N HIS A 180 4.16 -1.27 -1.08
CA HIS A 180 3.35 -1.23 -2.29
C HIS A 180 4.25 -1.13 -3.52
N CYS A 181 4.02 -2.01 -4.48
CA CYS A 181 4.58 -1.87 -5.83
C CYS A 181 3.46 -2.18 -6.83
N ASN A 182 3.10 -1.20 -7.66
CA ASN A 182 2.11 -1.36 -8.73
C ASN A 182 2.68 -2.00 -10.01
N LEU A 183 3.99 -2.27 -10.03
CA LEU A 183 4.70 -2.90 -11.12
C LEU A 183 5.04 -4.35 -10.77
N GLN A 184 5.36 -5.14 -11.79
CA GLN A 184 5.92 -6.47 -11.60
C GLN A 184 7.32 -6.33 -10.96
N CYS A 185 7.54 -7.01 -9.84
CA CYS A 185 8.81 -6.99 -9.12
C CYS A 185 9.16 -8.36 -8.54
N ASP A 186 10.40 -8.51 -8.09
CA ASP A 186 10.86 -9.70 -7.37
C ASP A 186 10.20 -9.78 -5.99
N ILE A 187 9.21 -10.67 -5.85
CA ILE A 187 8.41 -10.79 -4.62
C ILE A 187 9.25 -11.34 -3.46
N ALA A 188 10.25 -12.19 -3.73
CA ALA A 188 11.14 -12.68 -2.68
C ALA A 188 11.91 -11.54 -2.02
N THR A 189 12.43 -10.59 -2.80
CA THR A 189 13.17 -9.43 -2.29
C THR A 189 12.26 -8.45 -1.54
N MET A 190 11.04 -8.23 -2.05
CA MET A 190 10.01 -7.46 -1.33
C MET A 190 9.72 -8.07 0.05
N LEU A 191 9.51 -9.39 0.12
CA LEU A 191 9.23 -10.11 1.36
C LEU A 191 10.44 -10.19 2.30
N ALA A 192 11.66 -10.28 1.75
CA ALA A 192 12.89 -10.27 2.51
C ALA A 192 13.09 -8.97 3.31
N SER A 193 12.48 -7.86 2.87
CA SER A 193 12.47 -6.59 3.58
C SER A 193 11.63 -6.60 4.87
N GLY A 194 10.88 -7.68 5.12
CA GLY A 194 10.08 -7.87 6.34
C GLY A 194 8.79 -7.04 6.47
N PRO A 195 8.05 -6.70 5.40
CA PRO A 195 6.77 -6.02 5.56
C PRO A 195 5.74 -6.93 6.25
N ALA A 196 4.75 -6.33 6.90
CA ALA A 196 3.58 -7.06 7.40
C ALA A 196 2.45 -7.14 6.36
N VAL A 197 2.44 -6.19 5.40
CA VAL A 197 1.49 -6.15 4.28
C VAL A 197 2.25 -5.94 2.97
N ILE A 198 1.93 -6.68 1.92
CA ILE A 198 2.39 -6.35 0.56
C ILE A 198 1.19 -5.91 -0.29
N SER A 199 1.38 -4.95 -1.17
CA SER A 199 0.39 -4.57 -2.17
C SER A 199 0.95 -4.76 -3.57
N VAL A 200 0.32 -5.63 -4.34
CA VAL A 200 0.79 -6.10 -5.65
C VAL A 200 -0.36 -6.12 -6.67
N PRO A 201 -0.06 -5.91 -7.98
CA PRO A 201 -1.06 -6.09 -9.02
C PRO A 201 -1.51 -7.55 -9.10
N VAL A 202 -2.75 -7.79 -9.50
CA VAL A 202 -3.18 -9.15 -9.87
C VAL A 202 -2.54 -9.52 -11.22
N ALA A 203 -1.55 -10.40 -11.18
CA ALA A 203 -0.78 -10.83 -12.34
C ALA A 203 -0.49 -12.34 -12.29
N ASP A 204 -0.40 -12.96 -13.46
CA ASP A 204 -0.26 -14.42 -13.60
C ASP A 204 1.10 -14.92 -13.10
N ASP A 205 2.15 -14.09 -13.14
CA ASP A 205 3.51 -14.42 -12.74
C ASP A 205 3.71 -14.50 -11.21
N LEU A 206 2.75 -14.02 -10.41
CA LEU A 206 2.79 -14.18 -8.94
C LEU A 206 2.87 -15.65 -8.51
N VAL A 207 2.43 -16.57 -9.38
CA VAL A 207 2.43 -18.01 -9.13
C VAL A 207 3.85 -18.59 -9.06
N ASP A 208 4.82 -17.91 -9.65
CA ASP A 208 6.24 -18.28 -9.57
C ASP A 208 6.80 -18.06 -8.14
N TRP A 209 6.10 -17.24 -7.34
CA TRP A 209 6.45 -16.91 -5.96
C TRP A 209 5.61 -17.64 -4.91
N ALA A 210 4.83 -18.66 -5.30
CA ALA A 210 3.87 -19.35 -4.42
C ALA A 210 4.46 -19.80 -3.08
N GLY A 211 5.68 -20.36 -3.08
CA GLY A 211 6.33 -20.79 -1.82
C GLY A 211 6.68 -19.64 -0.88
N TYR A 212 7.05 -18.48 -1.41
CA TYR A 212 7.30 -17.28 -0.62
C TYR A 212 5.99 -16.65 -0.10
N ILE A 213 4.96 -16.62 -0.96
CA ILE A 213 3.63 -16.14 -0.61
C ILE A 213 2.99 -17.00 0.49
N ASP A 214 3.05 -18.32 0.36
CA ASP A 214 2.50 -19.26 1.35
C ASP A 214 3.16 -19.05 2.72
N ARG A 215 4.49 -19.00 2.75
CA ARG A 215 5.23 -18.72 3.98
C ARG A 215 4.87 -17.35 4.58
N PHE A 216 4.79 -16.32 3.75
CA PHE A 216 4.41 -14.97 4.21
C PHE A 216 3.02 -14.97 4.86
N LEU A 217 2.07 -15.69 4.27
CA LEU A 217 0.73 -15.84 4.83
C LEU A 217 0.76 -16.68 6.13
N ASP A 218 1.53 -17.76 6.20
CA ASP A 218 1.72 -18.56 7.41
C ASP A 218 2.28 -17.73 8.58
N ASP A 219 3.20 -16.80 8.28
CA ASP A 219 3.80 -15.88 9.24
C ASP A 219 2.84 -14.73 9.64
N GLY A 220 1.60 -14.74 9.12
CA GLY A 220 0.53 -13.78 9.45
C GLY A 220 0.52 -12.53 8.56
N GLY A 221 1.24 -12.54 7.44
CA GLY A 221 1.26 -11.47 6.45
C GLY A 221 -0.09 -11.25 5.76
N VAL A 222 -0.28 -10.07 5.17
CA VAL A 222 -1.50 -9.73 4.40
C VAL A 222 -1.12 -9.29 2.99
N ILE A 223 -1.94 -9.67 2.00
CA ILE A 223 -1.79 -9.23 0.61
C ILE A 223 -2.93 -8.28 0.24
N ALA A 224 -2.59 -7.07 -0.17
CA ALA A 224 -3.50 -6.10 -0.77
C ALA A 224 -3.48 -6.23 -2.30
N TRP A 225 -4.53 -6.83 -2.86
CA TRP A 225 -4.62 -7.12 -4.28
C TRP A 225 -5.09 -5.90 -5.09
N GLY A 226 -4.23 -5.41 -5.98
CA GLY A 226 -4.54 -4.39 -6.97
C GLY A 226 -5.41 -4.95 -8.09
N VAL A 227 -6.73 -4.99 -7.87
CA VAL A 227 -7.69 -5.74 -8.70
C VAL A 227 -8.27 -4.95 -9.87
N VAL A 228 -8.40 -3.62 -9.74
CA VAL A 228 -8.98 -2.76 -10.78
C VAL A 228 -7.85 -1.97 -11.44
N PRO A 229 -7.43 -2.31 -12.67
CA PRO A 229 -6.38 -1.58 -13.37
C PRO A 229 -6.76 -0.10 -13.52
N THR A 230 -5.81 0.77 -13.24
CA THR A 230 -5.92 2.23 -13.46
C THR A 230 -5.49 2.62 -14.88
N GLY A 231 -4.90 1.69 -15.64
CA GLY A 231 -4.63 1.83 -17.07
C GLY A 231 -5.66 1.13 -17.96
N GLY A 232 -5.99 1.76 -19.09
CA GLY A 232 -6.79 1.13 -20.15
C GLY A 232 -8.30 1.08 -19.90
N PRO A 233 -9.05 0.25 -20.65
CA PRO A 233 -10.51 0.22 -20.59
C PRO A 233 -11.06 -0.31 -19.25
N ILE A 234 -11.90 0.49 -18.60
CA ILE A 234 -12.57 0.12 -17.34
C ILE A 234 -13.83 -0.71 -17.65
N ALA A 235 -13.87 -1.95 -17.17
CA ALA A 235 -14.97 -2.90 -17.40
C ALA A 235 -16.31 -2.37 -16.88
N ALA A 236 -17.42 -2.87 -17.41
CA ALA A 236 -18.77 -2.42 -17.04
C ALA A 236 -19.11 -2.68 -15.55
N GLY A 237 -18.61 -3.79 -14.98
CA GLY A 237 -18.81 -4.19 -13.59
C GLY A 237 -17.65 -5.05 -13.07
N ALA A 238 -17.71 -5.44 -11.79
CA ALA A 238 -16.62 -6.11 -11.09
C ALA A 238 -16.34 -7.57 -11.50
N ASP A 239 -17.21 -8.21 -12.28
CA ASP A 239 -17.09 -9.64 -12.62
C ASP A 239 -15.76 -10.02 -13.25
N ARG A 240 -15.24 -9.19 -14.14
CA ARG A 240 -13.95 -9.45 -14.80
C ARG A 240 -12.80 -9.45 -13.80
N TYR A 241 -12.77 -8.47 -12.90
CA TYR A 241 -11.71 -8.30 -11.91
C TYR A 241 -11.76 -9.39 -10.84
N TRP A 242 -12.98 -9.77 -10.42
CA TRP A 242 -13.18 -10.91 -9.53
C TRP A 242 -12.67 -12.23 -10.12
N ARG A 243 -12.97 -12.50 -11.40
CA ARG A 243 -12.47 -13.71 -12.08
C ARG A 243 -10.95 -13.73 -12.13
N ALA A 244 -10.32 -12.63 -12.55
CA ALA A 244 -8.85 -12.53 -12.59
C ALA A 244 -8.20 -12.84 -11.22
N LEU A 245 -8.70 -12.23 -10.13
CA LEU A 245 -8.20 -12.53 -8.78
C LEU A 245 -8.42 -14.00 -8.40
N SER A 246 -9.60 -14.55 -8.69
CA SER A 246 -9.93 -15.94 -8.38
C SER A 246 -9.04 -16.93 -9.14
N ASP A 247 -8.73 -16.63 -10.40
CA ASP A 247 -7.88 -17.46 -11.25
C ASP A 247 -6.44 -17.50 -10.71
N VAL A 248 -5.88 -16.36 -10.31
CA VAL A 248 -4.56 -16.27 -9.65
C VAL A 248 -4.55 -17.07 -8.34
N TRP A 249 -5.57 -16.92 -7.48
CA TRP A 249 -5.67 -17.73 -6.26
C TRP A 249 -5.76 -19.22 -6.55
N CYS A 250 -6.54 -19.62 -7.55
CA CYS A 250 -6.65 -21.03 -7.93
C CYS A 250 -5.31 -21.62 -8.41
N GLU A 251 -4.46 -20.84 -9.06
CA GLU A 251 -3.11 -21.30 -9.43
C GLU A 251 -2.15 -21.29 -8.24
N LEU A 252 -2.17 -20.25 -7.38
CA LEU A 252 -1.39 -20.24 -6.13
C LEU A 252 -1.70 -21.46 -5.25
N VAL A 253 -2.98 -21.82 -5.11
CA VAL A 253 -3.40 -23.04 -4.38
C VAL A 253 -2.88 -24.31 -5.06
N ARG A 254 -2.91 -24.40 -6.39
CA ARG A 254 -2.30 -25.53 -7.13
C ARG A 254 -0.80 -25.65 -6.88
N ARG A 255 -0.13 -24.54 -6.57
CA ARG A 255 1.28 -24.47 -6.20
C ARG A 255 1.57 -24.62 -4.70
N GLY A 256 0.54 -24.82 -3.89
CA GLY A 256 0.67 -25.18 -2.47
C GLY A 256 0.19 -24.13 -1.48
N CYS A 257 -0.23 -22.94 -1.91
CA CYS A 257 -0.71 -21.91 -0.99
C CYS A 257 -1.99 -22.33 -0.27
N ASP A 258 -2.12 -22.02 1.02
CA ASP A 258 -3.37 -22.25 1.76
C ASP A 258 -4.55 -21.42 1.17
N PRO A 259 -5.61 -22.07 0.65
CA PRO A 259 -6.78 -21.38 0.13
C PRO A 259 -7.54 -20.57 1.19
N VAL A 260 -7.42 -20.92 2.48
CA VAL A 260 -8.06 -20.21 3.58
C VAL A 260 -7.31 -18.93 3.88
N ALA A 261 -5.98 -19.02 4.04
CA ALA A 261 -5.09 -17.88 4.24
C ALA A 261 -5.25 -16.84 3.12
N LEU A 262 -5.21 -17.25 1.84
CA LEU A 262 -5.41 -16.36 0.70
C LEU A 262 -6.69 -15.52 0.79
N ARG A 263 -7.79 -16.06 1.33
CA ARG A 263 -9.06 -15.34 1.46
C ARG A 263 -9.09 -14.46 2.71
N ARG A 264 -8.59 -14.98 3.83
CA ARG A 264 -8.65 -14.31 5.14
C ARG A 264 -7.64 -13.18 5.26
N GLN A 265 -6.47 -13.31 4.67
CA GLN A 265 -5.36 -12.36 4.72
C GLN A 265 -5.28 -11.50 3.46
N SER A 266 -6.46 -11.12 2.96
CA SER A 266 -6.59 -10.28 1.78
C SER A 266 -7.11 -8.89 2.11
N MET A 267 -6.57 -7.89 1.44
CA MET A 267 -7.17 -6.57 1.23
C MET A 267 -7.38 -6.36 -0.26
N VAL A 268 -8.20 -5.39 -0.64
CA VAL A 268 -8.54 -5.11 -2.03
C VAL A 268 -8.36 -3.64 -2.34
N THR A 269 -7.65 -3.35 -3.43
CA THR A 269 -7.28 -1.99 -3.82
C THR A 269 -7.48 -1.76 -5.32
N PRO A 270 -7.55 -0.50 -5.78
CA PRO A 270 -7.23 -0.19 -7.17
C PRO A 270 -5.80 -0.66 -7.51
N GLY A 271 -5.51 -0.83 -8.81
CA GLY A 271 -4.19 -1.25 -9.28
C GLY A 271 -3.10 -0.19 -9.15
N GLY A 272 -3.45 1.05 -8.76
CA GLY A 272 -2.53 2.14 -8.53
C GLY A 272 -3.27 3.42 -8.10
N GLY A 273 -2.54 4.53 -8.06
CA GLY A 273 -3.07 5.85 -7.78
C GLY A 273 -4.17 6.31 -8.74
N LEU A 274 -5.05 7.20 -8.26
CA LEU A 274 -6.20 7.72 -9.00
C LEU A 274 -5.98 9.15 -9.52
N GLU A 275 -4.79 9.73 -9.28
CA GLU A 275 -4.42 11.11 -9.61
C GLU A 275 -4.52 11.44 -11.10
N ALA A 276 -4.32 10.45 -11.97
CA ALA A 276 -4.36 10.62 -13.43
C ALA A 276 -5.79 10.64 -14.01
N HIS A 277 -6.82 10.47 -13.18
CA HIS A 277 -8.21 10.32 -13.62
C HIS A 277 -9.09 11.55 -13.35
N ALA A 278 -10.25 11.62 -13.99
CA ALA A 278 -11.30 12.52 -13.53
C ALA A 278 -11.94 12.00 -12.23
N VAL A 279 -12.43 12.87 -11.36
CA VAL A 279 -13.13 12.52 -10.10
C VAL A 279 -14.25 11.49 -10.32
N SER A 280 -15.02 11.62 -11.40
CA SER A 280 -16.10 10.67 -11.74
C SER A 280 -15.57 9.27 -12.09
N VAL A 281 -14.41 9.19 -12.72
CA VAL A 281 -13.72 7.93 -13.03
C VAL A 281 -13.13 7.33 -11.76
N ALA A 282 -12.48 8.13 -10.91
CA ALA A 282 -11.98 7.69 -9.61
C ALA A 282 -13.09 7.09 -8.73
N ARG A 283 -14.27 7.74 -8.66
CA ARG A 283 -15.44 7.21 -7.97
C ARG A 283 -15.91 5.87 -8.54
N ARG A 284 -15.88 5.73 -9.87
CA ARG A 284 -16.24 4.48 -10.53
C ARG A 284 -15.26 3.35 -10.19
N LEU A 285 -13.96 3.66 -10.16
CA LEU A 285 -12.91 2.71 -9.78
C LEU A 285 -13.07 2.28 -8.30
N ALA A 286 -13.30 3.23 -7.38
CA ALA A 286 -13.56 2.94 -5.97
C ALA A 286 -14.76 1.99 -5.78
N ARG A 287 -15.86 2.21 -6.51
CA ARG A 287 -17.04 1.31 -6.49
C ARG A 287 -16.72 -0.09 -6.98
N LEU A 288 -15.98 -0.22 -8.08
CA LEU A 288 -15.58 -1.54 -8.61
C LEU A 288 -14.68 -2.28 -7.63
N THR A 289 -13.75 -1.58 -6.98
CA THR A 289 -12.91 -2.12 -5.90
C THR A 289 -13.78 -2.63 -4.74
N ALA A 290 -14.76 -1.84 -4.29
CA ALA A 290 -15.66 -2.24 -3.21
C ALA A 290 -16.53 -3.46 -3.56
N GLU A 291 -16.98 -3.59 -4.82
CA GLU A 291 -17.71 -4.77 -5.30
C GLU A 291 -16.86 -6.05 -5.28
N VAL A 292 -15.57 -5.97 -5.66
CA VAL A 292 -14.63 -7.09 -5.56
C VAL A 292 -14.34 -7.41 -4.10
N ALA A 293 -14.10 -6.40 -3.27
CA ALA A 293 -13.87 -6.53 -1.83
C ALA A 293 -15.00 -7.26 -1.11
N LYS A 294 -16.26 -6.94 -1.47
CA LYS A 294 -17.43 -7.67 -0.98
C LYS A 294 -17.36 -9.17 -1.28
N ARG A 295 -16.94 -9.56 -2.49
CA ARG A 295 -16.81 -10.99 -2.85
C ARG A 295 -15.71 -11.68 -2.05
N VAL A 296 -14.58 -10.99 -1.83
CA VAL A 296 -13.51 -11.50 -0.96
C VAL A 296 -14.03 -11.72 0.46
N ARG A 297 -14.77 -10.75 1.02
CA ARG A 297 -15.43 -10.87 2.33
C ARG A 297 -16.38 -12.06 2.40
N ASP A 298 -17.27 -12.22 1.42
CA ASP A 298 -18.23 -13.32 1.36
C ASP A 298 -17.51 -14.68 1.36
N GLN A 299 -16.41 -14.80 0.62
CA GLN A 299 -15.58 -16.01 0.59
C GLN A 299 -14.83 -16.25 1.90
N SER A 300 -14.25 -15.21 2.51
CA SER A 300 -13.58 -15.31 3.82
C SER A 300 -14.54 -15.78 4.91
N ASN A 301 -15.76 -15.22 4.94
CA ASN A 301 -16.81 -15.62 5.89
C ASN A 301 -17.28 -17.06 5.68
N ALA A 302 -17.48 -17.49 4.43
CA ALA A 302 -17.86 -18.88 4.13
C ALA A 302 -16.84 -19.90 4.67
N THR A 303 -15.54 -19.59 4.57
CA THR A 303 -14.49 -20.45 5.10
C THR A 303 -14.49 -20.54 6.63
N ARG A 304 -14.87 -19.46 7.35
CA ARG A 304 -14.99 -19.51 8.82
C ARG A 304 -16.08 -20.49 9.27
N PHE A 305 -17.22 -20.52 8.58
CA PHE A 305 -18.32 -21.43 8.92
C PHE A 305 -17.99 -22.89 8.60
N ALA A 306 -17.24 -23.15 7.52
CA ALA A 306 -16.83 -24.51 7.14
C ALA A 306 -15.81 -25.13 8.11
N LEU A 307 -15.01 -24.33 8.81
CA LEU A 307 -14.00 -24.80 9.78
C LEU A 307 -14.52 -24.82 11.23
N GLY A 308 -15.69 -24.24 11.49
CA GLY A 308 -16.33 -24.17 12.81
C GLY A 308 -17.47 -25.18 13.02
N ALA A 309 -17.69 -26.07 12.06
CA ALA A 309 -18.64 -27.20 12.10
C ALA A 309 -17.87 -28.52 12.13
#